data_AF-A0A919P7W3-F1
#
_entry.id   AF-A0A919P7W3-F1
#
_cell.length_a   1.000
_cell.length_b   1.000
_cell.length_c   1.000
_cell.angle_alpha   90.00
_cell.angle_beta   90.00
_cell.angle_gamma   90.00
#
_symmetry.space_group_name_H-M   'P 1'
#
loop_
_entity.id
_entity.type
_entity.pdbx_description
1 polymer ?
#
loop_
_entity_poly.entity_id
_entity_poly.type
_entity_poly.pdbx_seq_one_letter_code
_entity_poly.pdbx_strand_id
1 'polypeptide(L)'
;MAERRRKDLTEFLLTYLGPAQISPVRARGRERTDDERERDERLRVDFERVAGPDGRTFLVERPRPERTRPERTRPERPSDVVE
;
A
#
# COMPACT_ATOMS: atom_id res chain seq x y z
N MET A 1 11.16 -22.00 -27.06
CA MET A 1 12.34 -22.61 -26.42
C MET A 1 12.47 -22.02 -25.03
N ALA A 2 12.15 -22.79 -23.99
CA ALA A 2 12.12 -22.29 -22.61
C ALA A 2 13.55 -22.08 -22.07
N GLU A 3 13.86 -20.84 -21.73
CA GLU A 3 15.12 -20.43 -21.13
C GLU A 3 15.26 -21.09 -19.75
N ARG A 4 16.13 -22.10 -19.64
CA ARG A 4 16.49 -22.73 -18.36
C ARG A 4 17.20 -21.67 -17.51
N ARG A 5 16.46 -20.97 -16.64
CA ARG A 5 17.05 -20.10 -15.62
C ARG A 5 18.02 -20.94 -14.79
N ARG A 6 19.32 -20.63 -14.90
CA ARG A 6 20.36 -21.21 -14.06
C ARG A 6 19.99 -20.89 -12.61
N LYS A 7 19.99 -21.89 -11.73
CA LYS A 7 19.75 -21.68 -10.30
C LYS A 7 20.90 -20.83 -9.77
N ASP A 8 20.61 -19.62 -9.30
CA ASP A 8 21.62 -18.71 -8.77
C ASP A 8 22.20 -19.28 -7.48
N LEU A 9 23.52 -19.38 -7.40
CA LEU A 9 24.29 -19.93 -6.26
C LEU A 9 23.85 -19.31 -4.91
N THR A 10 23.48 -18.03 -4.94
CA THR A 10 22.95 -17.27 -3.81
C THR A 10 21.68 -17.90 -3.22
N GLU A 11 20.78 -18.45 -4.04
CA GLU A 11 19.54 -19.08 -3.59
C GLU A 11 19.79 -20.44 -2.93
N PHE A 12 20.79 -21.19 -3.42
CA PHE A 12 21.24 -22.42 -2.77
C PHE A 12 21.83 -22.11 -1.39
N LEU A 13 22.65 -21.07 -1.28
CA LEU A 13 23.21 -20.64 0.00
C LEU A 13 22.13 -20.17 0.97
N LEU A 14 21.08 -19.47 0.51
CA LEU A 14 19.94 -19.07 1.36
C LEU A 14 19.17 -20.24 1.98
N THR A 15 19.23 -21.44 1.38
CA THR A 15 18.63 -22.64 1.95
C THR A 15 19.37 -23.10 3.22
N TYR A 16 20.68 -22.85 3.32
CA TYR A 16 21.52 -23.34 4.43
C TYR A 16 22.01 -22.23 5.38
N LEU A 17 22.22 -21.02 4.86
CA LEU A 17 22.77 -19.86 5.57
C LEU A 17 21.79 -18.68 5.60
N GLY A 18 20.53 -18.89 5.21
CA GLY A 18 19.49 -17.87 5.26
C GLY A 18 18.80 -17.77 6.62
N PRO A 19 18.13 -16.65 6.91
CA PRO A 19 17.22 -16.55 8.06
C PRO A 19 16.13 -17.62 7.95
N ALA A 20 15.66 -18.14 9.10
CA ALA A 20 14.63 -19.18 9.15
C ALA A 20 13.43 -18.78 8.28
N GLN A 21 13.21 -19.52 7.20
CA GLN A 21 12.12 -19.25 6.26
C GLN A 21 10.92 -20.13 6.65
N ILE A 22 9.76 -19.50 6.82
CA ILE A 22 8.52 -20.18 7.20
C ILE A 22 7.92 -20.96 6.01
N SER A 23 8.38 -20.69 4.78
CA SER A 23 7.91 -21.35 3.57
C SER A 23 9.03 -21.44 2.53
N PRO A 24 9.06 -22.46 1.66
CA PRO A 24 10.06 -22.56 0.60
C PRO A 24 9.94 -21.37 -0.37
N VAL A 25 11.05 -20.70 -0.68
CA VAL A 25 11.11 -19.54 -1.62
C VAL A 25 10.38 -19.80 -2.94
N ARG A 26 10.45 -21.05 -3.42
CA ARG A 26 9.87 -21.48 -4.71
C ARG A 26 8.62 -22.34 -4.58
N ALA A 27 8.07 -22.52 -3.37
CA ALA A 27 6.79 -23.19 -3.26
C ALA A 27 5.76 -22.40 -4.07
N ARG A 28 5.04 -23.09 -4.97
CA ARG A 28 3.79 -22.54 -5.50
C ARG A 28 2.87 -22.36 -4.30
N GLY A 29 2.78 -21.13 -3.80
CA GLY A 29 1.87 -20.78 -2.73
C GLY A 29 0.45 -21.17 -3.12
N ARG A 30 -0.41 -21.40 -2.13
CA ARG A 30 -1.85 -21.54 -2.39
C ARG A 30 -2.36 -20.28 -3.09
N GLU A 31 -3.34 -20.47 -3.97
CA GLU A 31 -4.02 -19.34 -4.58
C GLU A 31 -4.70 -18.51 -3.48
N ARG A 32 -4.64 -17.19 -3.65
CA ARG A 32 -5.27 -16.27 -2.70
C ARG A 32 -6.77 -16.28 -2.94
N THR A 33 -7.54 -16.36 -1.88
CA THR A 33 -9.00 -16.19 -1.92
C THR A 33 -9.35 -14.75 -2.31
N ASP A 34 -10.58 -14.53 -2.79
CA ASP A 34 -11.02 -13.17 -3.14
C ASP A 34 -11.02 -12.24 -1.93
N ASP A 35 -11.42 -12.73 -0.75
CA ASP A 35 -11.35 -11.98 0.51
C ASP A 35 -9.91 -11.55 0.86
N GLU A 36 -8.92 -12.39 0.57
CA GLU A 36 -7.51 -12.07 0.80
C GLU A 36 -7.00 -11.05 -0.21
N ARG A 37 -7.48 -11.11 -1.46
CA ARG A 37 -7.13 -10.15 -2.51
C ARG A 37 -7.73 -8.79 -2.21
N GLU A 38 -9.01 -8.72 -1.84
CA GLU A 38 -9.69 -7.49 -1.46
C GLU A 38 -9.00 -6.82 -0.26
N ARG A 39 -8.63 -7.61 0.75
CA ARG A 39 -7.92 -7.09 1.92
C ARG A 39 -6.54 -6.54 1.57
N ASP A 40 -5.78 -7.22 0.72
CA ASP A 40 -4.46 -6.74 0.26
C ASP A 40 -4.60 -5.46 -0.57
N GLU A 41 -5.64 -5.36 -1.40
CA GLU A 41 -5.95 -4.15 -2.15
C GLU A 41 -6.30 -2.97 -1.23
N ARG A 42 -7.17 -3.19 -0.26
CA ARG A 42 -7.49 -2.19 0.77
C ARG A 42 -6.26 -1.71 1.53
N LEU A 43 -5.36 -2.61 1.93
CA LEU A 43 -4.13 -2.23 2.62
C LEU A 43 -3.23 -1.33 1.76
N ARG A 44 -3.19 -1.53 0.44
CA ARG A 44 -2.38 -0.72 -0.47
C ARG A 44 -3.01 0.65 -0.75
N VAL A 45 -4.34 0.70 -0.82
CA VAL A 45 -5.11 1.91 -1.12
C VAL A 45 -5.23 2.80 0.10
N ASP A 46 -5.59 2.23 1.25
CA ASP A 46 -5.98 2.99 2.45
C ASP A 46 -4.77 3.35 3.33
N PHE A 47 -3.64 2.64 3.20
CA PHE A 47 -2.48 2.82 4.07
C PHE A 47 -1.21 3.20 3.30
N GLU A 48 -0.30 3.86 4.01
CA GLU A 48 1.04 4.23 3.58
C GLU A 48 2.07 3.60 4.53
N ARG A 49 3.22 3.19 3.97
CA ARG A 49 4.34 2.65 4.75
C ARG A 49 5.27 3.79 5.18
N VAL A 50 5.46 3.95 6.49
CA VAL A 50 6.34 4.96 7.07
C VAL A 50 7.42 4.28 7.90
N ALA A 51 8.66 4.71 7.75
CA ALA A 51 9.76 4.28 8.61
C ALA A 51 9.80 5.15 9.87
N GLY A 52 9.71 4.53 11.05
CA GLY A 52 9.87 5.19 12.32
C GLY A 52 11.34 5.53 12.62
N PRO A 53 11.59 6.38 13.64
CA PRO A 53 12.95 6.75 14.06
C PRO A 53 13.74 5.56 14.65
N ASP A 54 13.06 4.50 15.06
CA ASP A 54 13.64 3.23 15.50
C ASP A 54 13.99 2.29 14.33
N GLY A 55 13.77 2.72 13.08
CA GLY A 55 14.00 1.94 11.86
C GLY A 55 12.91 0.90 11.58
N ARG A 56 11.85 0.83 12.39
CA ARG A 56 10.73 -0.09 12.13
C ARG A 56 9.78 0.51 11.12
N THR A 57 9.21 -0.34 10.26
CA THR A 57 8.21 0.10 9.27
C THR A 57 6.81 -0.09 9.83
N PHE A 58 6.00 0.96 9.74
CA PHE A 58 4.61 0.99 10.17
C PHE A 58 3.70 1.25 8.97
N LEU A 59 2.49 0.71 9.00
CA LEU A 59 1.41 1.08 8.08
C LEU A 59 0.55 2.14 8.77
N VAL A 60 0.43 3.31 8.17
CA VAL A 60 -0.34 4.45 8.67
C VAL A 60 -1.48 4.72 7.70
N GLU A 61 -2.67 4.97 8.23
CA GLU A 61 -3.83 5.30 7.39
C GLU A 61 -3.57 6.60 6.62
N ARG A 62 -3.85 6.59 5.32
CA ARG A 62 -3.68 7.78 4.49
C ARG A 62 -4.69 8.84 4.91
N PRO A 63 -4.31 10.13 4.92
CA PRO A 63 -5.29 11.19 5.12
C PRO A 63 -6.31 11.12 3.98
N ARG A 64 -7.57 10.86 4.35
CA ARG A 64 -8.66 10.90 3.39
C ARG A 64 -8.75 12.34 2.87
N PRO A 65 -8.78 12.58 1.56
CA PRO A 65 -8.94 13.93 1.05
C PRO A 65 -10.22 14.49 1.65
N GLU A 66 -10.06 15.49 2.51
CA GLU A 66 -11.16 16.25 3.06
C GLU A 66 -11.92 16.79 1.85
N ARG A 67 -13.18 16.41 1.68
CA ARG A 67 -14.01 16.99 0.62
C ARG A 67 -14.08 18.47 0.95
N THR A 68 -13.26 19.28 0.27
CA THR A 68 -13.30 20.73 0.38
C THR A 68 -14.73 21.15 0.15
N ARG A 69 -15.40 21.53 1.25
CA ARG A 69 -16.76 22.02 1.23
C ARG A 69 -16.74 23.22 0.28
N PRO A 70 -17.46 23.19 -0.86
CA PRO A 70 -17.43 24.33 -1.75
C PRO A 70 -17.92 25.53 -0.95
N GLU A 71 -17.05 26.53 -0.89
CA GLU A 71 -17.29 27.82 -0.27
C GLU A 71 -18.60 28.34 -0.87
N ARG A 72 -19.67 28.38 -0.06
CA ARG A 72 -20.91 29.02 -0.49
C ARG A 72 -20.57 30.49 -0.65
N THR A 73 -20.33 30.92 -1.88
CA THR A 73 -20.29 32.33 -2.24
C THR A 73 -21.58 32.96 -1.73
N ARG A 74 -21.43 33.77 -0.67
CA ARG A 74 -22.47 34.63 -0.14
C ARG A 74 -22.74 35.65 -1.25
N PRO A 75 -23.92 35.68 -1.89
CA PRO A 75 -24.19 36.75 -2.84
C PRO A 75 -24.14 38.07 -2.06
N GLU A 76 -23.24 38.95 -2.47
CA GLU A 76 -23.21 40.31 -1.97
C GLU A 76 -24.58 40.94 -2.24
N ARG A 77 -25.23 41.38 -1.17
CA ARG A 77 -26.43 42.21 -1.31
C ARG A 77 -25.95 43.53 -1.93
N PRO A 78 -26.49 43.99 -3.06
CA PRO A 78 -26.25 45.37 -3.47
C PRO A 78 -26.92 46.26 -2.43
N SER A 79 -26.10 46.84 -1.56
CA SER A 79 -26.38 48.15 -0.97
C SER A 79 -26.51 49.11 -2.14
N ASP A 80 -27.73 49.55 -2.42
CA ASP A 80 -28.08 50.89 -2.90
C ASP A 80 -29.51 50.89 -3.46
N VAL A 81 -30.47 51.30 -2.62
CA VAL A 81 -31.62 52.11 -3.06
C VAL A 81 -31.87 53.13 -1.95
N VAL A 82 -31.20 54.28 -2.07
CA VAL A 82 -31.64 55.53 -1.47
C VAL A 82 -32.24 56.33 -2.62
N GLU A 83 -33.55 56.52 -2.56
CA GLU A 83 -34.33 57.77 -2.75
C GLU A 83 -35.75 57.45 -3.25
#